data_AF-A0AAN6VFQ6-F1
#
_entry.id   AF-A0AAN6VFQ6-F1
#
_cell.length_a   1.000
_cell.length_b   1.000
_cell.length_c   1.000
_cell.angle_alpha   90.00
_cell.angle_beta   90.00
_cell.angle_gamma   90.00
#
_symmetry.space_group_name_H-M   'P 1'
#
loop_
_entity.id
_entity.type
_entity.pdbx_description
1 polymer ?
#
loop_
_entity_poly.entity_id
_entity_poly.type
_entity_poly.pdbx_seq_one_letter_code
_entity_poly.pdbx_strand_id
1 'polypeptide(L)'
;MPTVIKPDPDLQSGTNGDSTCSSPWSLLYITSPDHWHHHSSILRSSFSSTDPPSIAASNNGVAHTVIRAWQQDLHLRLRPDDIWLAILTQFSCFVNGNGNAEALRSIFVAHEGQQELVVDVDGTIKSVDFGAIAQQLAAKAKERLVDPNIADTLLPTFTTTTPHDQAVAAMAFLGVTKPYFGSRVKFGCGFPSVTLLGERSDWANILERIAWFGTLGHEETDAWTIRLTKVLEYMVASFDTPDIADIKEFWARAVHETTSSISGGIVTLSGWLTAFCWWGADGKRVQSYTDEELKRKFVAGYRRLTLDGVGFPIIRRREVPPGVVTVPVTLDNGEITKAVFVAGSMGMRVIDREGQTAAQPASGWWLLIDSSKSRRTLFNIYGVGEQFMSSATAITSALITLVLRKM
;
A
#
# COMPACT_ATOMS: atom_id res chain seq x y z
N MET A 1 -10.81 10.69 24.53
CA MET A 1 -11.29 9.33 24.24
C MET A 1 -11.36 9.14 22.73
N PRO A 2 -11.27 7.90 22.22
CA PRO A 2 -11.46 7.60 20.80
C PRO A 2 -12.83 8.04 20.27
N THR A 3 -12.90 8.35 18.96
CA THR A 3 -14.16 8.62 18.24
C THR A 3 -14.41 7.55 17.17
N VAL A 4 -15.68 7.29 16.86
CA VAL A 4 -16.13 6.34 15.84
C VAL A 4 -17.10 7.04 14.90
N ILE A 5 -16.74 7.07 13.62
CA ILE A 5 -17.52 7.61 12.51
C ILE A 5 -18.14 6.44 11.76
N LYS A 6 -19.38 6.58 11.29
CA LYS A 6 -20.03 5.65 10.35
C LYS A 6 -20.32 6.36 9.02
N PRO A 7 -19.39 6.30 8.03
CA PRO A 7 -19.57 6.96 6.73
C PRO A 7 -20.78 6.43 5.97
N ASP A 8 -20.97 5.11 6.00
CA ASP A 8 -22.20 4.42 5.59
C ASP A 8 -22.63 3.51 6.77
N PRO A 9 -23.75 3.79 7.46
CA PRO A 9 -24.19 3.02 8.62
C PRO A 9 -24.89 1.70 8.26
N ASP A 10 -25.29 1.52 6.99
CA ASP A 10 -25.99 0.32 6.50
C ASP A 10 -25.02 -0.67 5.82
N LEU A 11 -23.79 -0.24 5.51
CA LEU A 11 -22.72 -1.08 4.99
C LEU A 11 -22.27 -2.12 6.04
N GLN A 12 -22.35 -3.39 5.68
CA GLN A 12 -21.93 -4.51 6.52
C GLN A 12 -20.41 -4.70 6.47
N SER A 13 -19.82 -5.28 7.52
CA SER A 13 -18.40 -5.69 7.48
C SER A 13 -18.20 -6.73 6.38
N GLY A 14 -17.30 -6.44 5.46
CA GLY A 14 -16.65 -7.47 4.67
C GLY A 14 -15.60 -8.23 5.49
N THR A 15 -14.87 -9.10 4.80
CA THR A 15 -13.82 -9.96 5.38
C THR A 15 -12.48 -9.73 4.68
N ASN A 16 -11.38 -9.78 5.42
CA ASN A 16 -10.05 -9.61 4.83
C ASN A 16 -9.68 -10.78 3.90
N GLY A 17 -9.39 -10.47 2.63
CA GLY A 17 -8.86 -11.42 1.64
C GLY A 17 -7.35 -11.32 1.40
N ASP A 18 -6.63 -10.43 2.09
CA ASP A 18 -5.18 -10.30 1.97
C ASP A 18 -4.44 -11.29 2.88
N SER A 19 -3.54 -12.11 2.31
CA SER A 19 -2.75 -13.08 3.08
C SER A 19 -1.82 -12.39 4.08
N THR A 20 -1.92 -12.78 5.36
CA THR A 20 -1.06 -12.28 6.44
C THR A 20 0.31 -12.96 6.43
N CYS A 21 1.37 -12.21 6.75
CA CYS A 21 2.73 -12.74 6.80
C CYS A 21 2.97 -13.68 7.99
N SER A 22 3.53 -14.85 7.69
CA SER A 22 3.91 -15.87 8.68
C SER A 22 5.25 -15.63 9.39
N SER A 23 6.01 -14.59 9.03
CA SER A 23 7.32 -14.32 9.63
C SER A 23 7.79 -12.86 9.47
N PRO A 24 8.74 -12.39 10.29
CA PRO A 24 9.42 -11.11 10.08
C PRO A 24 10.17 -10.99 8.74
N TRP A 25 10.54 -12.11 8.11
CA TRP A 25 11.28 -12.16 6.85
C TRP A 25 10.37 -12.03 5.63
N SER A 26 9.18 -12.65 5.65
CA SER A 26 8.15 -12.48 4.62
C SER A 26 7.46 -11.12 4.68
N LEU A 27 7.34 -10.53 5.89
CA LEU A 27 6.93 -9.13 6.05
C LEU A 27 7.97 -8.17 5.41
N LEU A 28 9.26 -8.37 5.68
CA LEU A 28 10.34 -7.58 5.06
C LEU A 28 10.34 -7.68 3.53
N TYR A 29 10.19 -8.89 2.97
CA TYR A 29 10.16 -9.12 1.52
C TYR A 29 9.12 -8.27 0.80
N ILE A 30 7.90 -8.17 1.35
CA ILE A 30 6.80 -7.43 0.72
C ILE A 30 6.89 -5.92 1.03
N THR A 31 7.38 -5.53 2.21
CA THR A 31 7.51 -4.12 2.60
C THR A 31 8.69 -3.43 1.93
N SER A 32 9.82 -4.11 1.75
CA SER A 32 11.04 -3.55 1.15
C SER A 32 11.83 -4.62 0.38
N PRO A 33 11.38 -5.02 -0.82
CA PRO A 33 12.00 -6.08 -1.62
C PRO A 33 13.50 -5.83 -1.84
N ASP A 34 13.85 -4.59 -2.19
CA ASP A 34 15.20 -4.10 -2.40
C ASP A 34 16.15 -4.46 -1.25
N HIS A 35 15.74 -4.16 -0.01
CA HIS A 35 16.55 -4.42 1.18
C HIS A 35 16.56 -5.92 1.52
N TRP A 36 15.50 -6.67 1.21
CA TRP A 36 15.48 -8.13 1.31
C TRP A 36 16.49 -8.81 0.37
N HIS A 37 16.63 -8.34 -0.88
CA HIS A 37 17.58 -8.93 -1.84
C HIS A 37 19.06 -8.69 -1.49
N HIS A 38 19.39 -7.59 -0.80
CA HIS A 38 20.77 -7.16 -0.56
C HIS A 38 21.36 -7.54 0.82
N HIS A 39 20.53 -7.91 1.80
CA HIS A 39 20.95 -8.18 3.17
C HIS A 39 20.92 -9.68 3.49
N SER A 40 21.90 -10.18 4.24
CA SER A 40 22.05 -11.64 4.47
C SER A 40 21.16 -12.18 5.57
N SER A 41 20.74 -11.34 6.52
CA SER A 41 19.97 -11.75 7.69
C SER A 41 19.39 -10.55 8.45
N ILE A 42 18.28 -10.79 9.17
CA ILE A 42 17.81 -9.91 10.24
C ILE A 42 18.69 -10.16 11.47
N LEU A 43 19.36 -9.11 11.97
CA LEU A 43 20.08 -9.14 13.25
C LEU A 43 19.11 -8.92 14.42
N ARG A 44 18.17 -7.97 14.28
CA ARG A 44 17.07 -7.69 15.23
C ARG A 44 15.85 -7.14 14.48
N SER A 45 14.67 -7.27 15.06
CA SER A 45 13.45 -6.57 14.59
C SER A 45 12.47 -6.33 15.73
N SER A 46 11.47 -5.49 15.51
CA SER A 46 10.31 -5.30 16.40
C SER A 46 9.31 -6.47 16.39
N PHE A 47 9.53 -7.48 15.56
CA PHE A 47 8.57 -8.56 15.31
C PHE A 47 9.04 -9.87 15.92
N SER A 48 8.17 -10.54 16.65
CA SER A 48 8.45 -11.88 17.18
C SER A 48 8.47 -12.91 16.05
N SER A 49 9.33 -13.92 16.18
CA SER A 49 9.29 -15.15 15.38
C SER A 49 8.38 -16.22 15.98
N THR A 50 8.00 -16.10 17.25
CA THR A 50 7.12 -17.06 17.96
C THR A 50 5.66 -16.63 18.03
N ASP A 51 5.39 -15.36 17.73
CA ASP A 51 4.06 -14.77 17.65
C ASP A 51 4.01 -13.88 16.39
N PRO A 52 3.82 -14.48 15.20
CA PRO A 52 3.81 -13.74 13.94
C PRO A 52 2.54 -12.87 13.89
N PRO A 53 2.66 -11.54 13.90
CA PRO A 53 1.49 -10.67 13.98
C PRO A 53 0.65 -10.78 12.71
N SER A 54 -0.68 -10.81 12.87
CA SER A 54 -1.66 -10.84 11.78
C SER A 54 -1.60 -9.56 10.93
N ILE A 55 -0.59 -9.47 10.05
CA ILE A 55 -0.29 -8.32 9.19
C ILE A 55 -0.30 -8.78 7.74
N ALA A 56 -1.25 -8.28 6.95
CA ALA A 56 -1.17 -8.29 5.50
C ALA A 56 -0.15 -7.22 5.06
N ALA A 57 1.01 -7.65 4.57
CA ALA A 57 2.13 -6.76 4.27
C ALA A 57 1.89 -5.89 3.02
N SER A 58 2.53 -4.72 3.00
CA SER A 58 2.56 -3.84 1.82
C SER A 58 3.82 -2.97 1.81
N ASN A 59 4.18 -2.48 0.62
CA ASN A 59 5.24 -1.49 0.45
C ASN A 59 4.93 -0.15 1.16
N ASN A 60 3.65 0.18 1.38
CA ASN A 60 3.21 1.31 2.20
C ASN A 60 2.04 0.90 3.10
N GLY A 61 2.29 0.75 4.40
CA GLY A 61 1.32 0.24 5.36
C GLY A 61 0.07 1.11 5.52
N VAL A 62 0.20 2.43 5.66
CA VAL A 62 -0.95 3.33 5.82
C VAL A 62 -1.77 3.41 4.54
N ALA A 63 -1.13 3.67 3.39
CA ALA A 63 -1.85 3.83 2.15
C ALA A 63 -2.57 2.54 1.73
N HIS A 64 -1.90 1.39 1.83
CA HIS A 64 -2.56 0.12 1.54
C HIS A 64 -3.58 -0.29 2.60
N THR A 65 -3.42 0.06 3.89
CA THR A 65 -4.49 -0.17 4.88
C THR A 65 -5.76 0.60 4.48
N VAL A 66 -5.66 1.88 4.15
CA VAL A 66 -6.82 2.69 3.73
C VAL A 66 -7.43 2.15 2.43
N ILE A 67 -6.60 1.78 1.44
CA ILE A 67 -7.07 1.20 0.17
C ILE A 67 -7.74 -0.17 0.37
N ARG A 68 -7.12 -1.08 1.15
CA ARG A 68 -7.60 -2.47 1.31
C ARG A 68 -8.74 -2.59 2.30
N ALA A 69 -8.85 -1.69 3.28
CA ALA A 69 -10.06 -1.53 4.08
C ALA A 69 -11.24 -1.09 3.21
N TRP A 70 -11.05 -0.07 2.36
CA TRP A 70 -12.08 0.42 1.45
C TRP A 70 -12.50 -0.62 0.41
N GLN A 71 -11.54 -1.32 -0.20
CA GLN A 71 -11.79 -2.32 -1.24
C GLN A 71 -12.41 -3.63 -0.74
N GLN A 72 -12.56 -3.82 0.58
CA GLN A 72 -13.06 -5.05 1.20
C GLN A 72 -14.09 -4.76 2.31
N ASP A 73 -14.62 -3.53 2.36
CA ASP A 73 -15.62 -3.06 3.33
C ASP A 73 -15.25 -3.36 4.79
N LEU A 74 -13.98 -3.11 5.16
CA LEU A 74 -13.44 -3.37 6.51
C LEU A 74 -13.55 -2.11 7.39
N HIS A 75 -13.71 -2.32 8.70
CA HIS A 75 -13.71 -1.24 9.68
C HIS A 75 -12.30 -0.62 9.79
N LEU A 76 -12.10 0.63 9.36
CA LEU A 76 -10.79 1.29 9.43
C LEU A 76 -10.49 1.76 10.86
N ARG A 77 -9.27 1.54 11.33
CA ARG A 77 -8.76 2.06 12.61
C ARG A 77 -7.45 2.82 12.38
N LEU A 78 -7.32 4.02 12.94
CA LEU A 78 -6.13 4.86 12.81
C LEU A 78 -5.68 5.36 14.18
N ARG A 79 -4.36 5.41 14.42
CA ARG A 79 -3.76 6.12 15.56
C ARG A 79 -3.09 7.42 15.09
N PRO A 80 -2.89 8.39 16.01
CA PRO A 80 -2.00 9.53 15.77
C PRO A 80 -0.62 9.09 15.26
N ASP A 81 -0.03 8.04 15.87
CA ASP A 81 1.27 7.50 15.47
C ASP A 81 1.32 7.06 14.01
N ASP A 82 0.25 6.42 13.53
CA ASP A 82 0.22 5.83 12.19
C ASP A 82 0.20 6.94 11.13
N ILE A 83 -0.56 8.00 11.37
CA ILE A 83 -0.65 9.17 10.48
C ILE A 83 0.60 10.05 10.57
N TRP A 84 1.13 10.30 11.76
CA TRP A 84 2.39 11.04 11.92
C TRP A 84 3.57 10.31 11.27
N LEU A 85 3.64 8.98 11.38
CA LEU A 85 4.67 8.18 10.71
C LEU A 85 4.56 8.24 9.18
N ALA A 86 3.35 8.27 8.61
CA ALA A 86 3.17 8.48 7.17
C ALA A 86 3.66 9.87 6.71
N ILE A 87 3.40 10.91 7.50
CA ILE A 87 3.91 12.27 7.27
C ILE A 87 5.45 12.29 7.34
N LEU A 88 6.04 11.68 8.37
CA LEU A 88 7.50 11.59 8.51
C LEU A 88 8.17 10.80 7.36
N THR A 89 7.60 9.68 6.91
CA THR A 89 8.12 8.94 5.75
C THR A 89 8.06 9.80 4.48
N GLN A 90 6.96 10.53 4.26
CA GLN A 90 6.85 11.42 3.10
C GLN A 90 7.80 12.62 3.14
N PHE A 91 8.01 13.20 4.32
CA PHE A 91 9.04 14.22 4.49
C PHE A 91 10.46 13.65 4.30
N SER A 92 10.71 12.41 4.72
CA SER A 92 11.96 11.71 4.44
C SER A 92 12.18 11.49 2.94
N CYS A 93 11.12 11.17 2.17
CA CYS A 93 11.20 11.14 0.71
C CYS A 93 11.59 12.51 0.14
N PHE A 94 10.96 13.60 0.60
CA PHE A 94 11.31 14.96 0.17
C PHE A 94 12.78 15.31 0.47
N VAL A 95 13.23 15.18 1.72
CA VAL A 95 14.57 15.58 2.15
C VAL A 95 15.66 14.79 1.42
N ASN A 96 15.49 13.49 1.25
CA ASN A 96 16.46 12.64 0.53
C ASN A 96 16.33 12.75 -1.02
N GLY A 97 15.42 13.58 -1.52
CA GLY A 97 15.26 13.86 -2.94
C GLY A 97 16.40 14.68 -3.55
N ASN A 98 16.60 14.52 -4.85
CA ASN A 98 17.67 15.16 -5.65
C ASN A 98 17.88 16.66 -5.33
N GLY A 99 18.84 16.97 -4.44
CA GLY A 99 19.26 18.34 -4.08
C GLY A 99 18.60 18.94 -2.84
N ASN A 100 17.51 18.37 -2.33
CA ASN A 100 16.75 18.97 -1.22
C ASN A 100 17.53 18.93 0.11
N ALA A 101 18.27 17.85 0.37
CA ALA A 101 19.17 17.74 1.53
C ALA A 101 20.25 18.82 1.59
N GLU A 102 20.60 19.43 0.45
CA GLU A 102 21.56 20.54 0.37
C GLU A 102 20.87 21.88 0.65
N ALA A 103 19.73 22.14 -0.02
CA ALA A 103 18.93 23.34 0.20
C ALA A 103 18.46 23.51 1.66
N LEU A 104 18.21 22.38 2.34
CA LEU A 104 17.78 22.35 3.74
C LEU A 104 18.94 22.15 4.73
N ARG A 105 20.20 22.04 4.27
CA ARG A 105 21.35 21.68 5.12
C ARG A 105 21.47 22.58 6.34
N SER A 106 21.39 23.90 6.16
CA SER A 106 21.47 24.91 7.22
C SER A 106 20.38 24.82 8.29
N ILE A 107 19.28 24.10 8.03
CA ILE A 107 18.18 23.85 8.97
C ILE A 107 18.46 22.59 9.83
N PHE A 108 19.26 21.65 9.33
CA PHE A 108 19.47 20.33 9.95
C PHE A 108 20.90 20.06 10.46
N VAL A 109 21.96 20.43 9.74
CA VAL A 109 23.36 20.09 10.08
C VAL A 109 24.36 21.18 9.65
N ALA A 110 25.42 21.34 10.44
CA ALA A 110 26.47 22.35 10.23
C ALA A 110 27.71 21.82 9.46
N HIS A 111 27.56 20.81 8.58
CA HIS A 111 28.68 20.17 7.84
C HIS A 111 28.23 19.61 6.47
N GLU A 112 29.18 19.35 5.57
CA GLU A 112 28.91 19.02 4.15
C GLU A 112 29.16 17.55 3.73
N GLY A 113 28.36 17.04 2.78
CA GLY A 113 28.64 15.88 1.91
C GLY A 113 28.04 14.48 2.26
N GLN A 114 27.64 13.69 1.23
CA GLN A 114 27.44 12.21 1.25
C GLN A 114 27.13 11.57 -0.14
N GLN A 115 27.11 10.22 -0.25
CA GLN A 115 26.99 9.35 -1.46
C GLN A 115 26.49 7.92 -1.06
N GLU A 116 25.98 6.97 -1.87
CA GLU A 116 25.45 6.86 -3.27
C GLU A 116 24.81 5.43 -3.46
N LEU A 117 23.99 5.13 -4.51
CA LEU A 117 23.07 3.96 -4.55
C LEU A 117 22.48 3.56 -5.95
N VAL A 118 21.89 2.33 -6.13
CA VAL A 118 20.81 1.90 -7.11
C VAL A 118 20.43 0.38 -6.97
N VAL A 119 19.27 -0.12 -7.49
CA VAL A 119 18.64 -1.47 -7.25
C VAL A 119 17.82 -2.07 -8.47
N ASP A 120 17.46 -3.39 -8.48
CA ASP A 120 16.59 -4.14 -9.44
C ASP A 120 15.77 -5.33 -8.79
N VAL A 121 14.88 -6.05 -9.52
CA VAL A 121 13.76 -6.97 -9.03
C VAL A 121 13.80 -8.46 -9.57
N ASP A 122 12.80 -9.39 -9.68
CA ASP A 122 11.30 -9.54 -9.65
C ASP A 122 10.82 -11.01 -9.31
N GLY A 123 9.50 -11.28 -9.10
CA GLY A 123 8.83 -12.63 -9.14
C GLY A 123 7.48 -12.80 -8.38
N THR A 124 6.47 -13.61 -8.86
CA THR A 124 5.04 -13.61 -8.34
C THR A 124 4.18 -14.94 -8.36
N ILE A 125 2.94 -14.94 -7.77
CA ILE A 125 2.04 -16.10 -7.34
C ILE A 125 0.49 -15.83 -7.53
N LYS A 126 -0.47 -16.77 -7.22
CA LYS A 126 -1.99 -16.78 -7.35
C LYS A 126 -2.70 -17.74 -6.33
N SER A 127 -4.05 -17.95 -6.11
CA SER A 127 -5.39 -17.28 -6.31
C SER A 127 -6.57 -18.11 -5.63
N VAL A 128 -7.84 -17.60 -5.44
CA VAL A 128 -8.99 -18.23 -4.66
C VAL A 128 -10.42 -18.11 -5.33
N ASP A 129 -11.53 -18.53 -4.66
CA ASP A 129 -12.90 -18.94 -5.11
C ASP A 129 -14.10 -17.92 -4.95
N PHE A 130 -15.33 -18.27 -5.39
CA PHE A 130 -16.46 -17.37 -5.75
C PHE A 130 -17.87 -17.61 -5.13
N GLY A 131 -18.13 -18.68 -4.36
CA GLY A 131 -19.51 -19.18 -4.13
C GLY A 131 -20.58 -18.22 -3.53
N ALA A 132 -20.20 -17.25 -2.69
CA ALA A 132 -21.14 -16.46 -1.88
C ALA A 132 -21.94 -15.37 -2.64
N ILE A 133 -21.42 -14.86 -3.75
CA ILE A 133 -21.96 -13.68 -4.47
C ILE A 133 -23.34 -13.95 -5.08
N ALA A 134 -23.65 -15.23 -5.37
CA ALA A 134 -24.83 -15.66 -6.09
C ALA A 134 -26.17 -15.45 -5.33
N GLN A 135 -26.21 -15.77 -4.03
CA GLN A 135 -27.46 -15.77 -3.25
C GLN A 135 -28.06 -14.37 -3.11
N GLN A 136 -27.22 -13.36 -2.88
CA GLN A 136 -27.68 -11.97 -2.65
C GLN A 136 -28.33 -11.34 -3.89
N LEU A 137 -27.92 -11.76 -5.10
CA LEU A 137 -28.43 -11.20 -6.36
C LEU A 137 -29.88 -11.61 -6.64
N ALA A 138 -30.28 -12.84 -6.30
CA ALA A 138 -31.63 -13.33 -6.58
C ALA A 138 -32.70 -12.67 -5.71
N ALA A 139 -32.38 -12.35 -4.45
CA ALA A 139 -33.26 -11.59 -3.57
C ALA A 139 -33.64 -10.23 -4.21
N LYS A 140 -32.68 -9.54 -4.83
CA LYS A 140 -32.90 -8.24 -5.48
C LYS A 140 -33.57 -8.30 -6.85
N ALA A 141 -33.63 -9.49 -7.46
CA ALA A 141 -34.47 -9.74 -8.63
C ALA A 141 -35.94 -9.97 -8.23
N LYS A 142 -36.19 -10.66 -7.10
CA LYS A 142 -37.55 -10.87 -6.53
C LYS A 142 -38.25 -9.54 -6.22
N GLU A 143 -37.52 -8.55 -5.71
CA GLU A 143 -38.02 -7.19 -5.40
C GLU A 143 -38.58 -6.40 -6.62
N ARG A 144 -38.40 -6.87 -7.87
CA ARG A 144 -38.66 -6.07 -9.09
C ARG A 144 -39.62 -6.72 -10.10
N LEU A 145 -40.30 -7.80 -9.73
CA LEU A 145 -41.30 -8.46 -10.57
C LEU A 145 -42.69 -7.85 -10.36
N VAL A 146 -43.45 -7.72 -11.44
CA VAL A 146 -44.79 -7.10 -11.46
C VAL A 146 -45.86 -8.00 -10.80
N ASP A 147 -45.67 -9.32 -10.90
CA ASP A 147 -46.43 -10.31 -10.11
C ASP A 147 -45.48 -10.93 -9.07
N PRO A 148 -45.75 -10.76 -7.76
CA PRO A 148 -44.89 -11.31 -6.71
C PRO A 148 -44.87 -12.85 -6.69
N ASN A 149 -45.93 -13.52 -7.17
CA ASN A 149 -46.04 -14.98 -7.14
C ASN A 149 -45.04 -15.68 -8.06
N ILE A 150 -44.51 -14.98 -9.08
CA ILE A 150 -43.52 -15.54 -10.02
C ILE A 150 -42.25 -15.97 -9.28
N ALA A 151 -41.79 -15.19 -8.29
CA ALA A 151 -40.59 -15.53 -7.55
C ALA A 151 -40.78 -16.74 -6.62
N ASP A 152 -41.92 -16.82 -5.92
CA ASP A 152 -42.22 -17.96 -5.03
C ASP A 152 -42.54 -19.24 -5.81
N THR A 153 -43.04 -19.11 -7.05
CA THR A 153 -43.27 -20.23 -7.98
C THR A 153 -41.95 -20.77 -8.56
N LEU A 154 -40.95 -19.90 -8.80
CA LEU A 154 -39.67 -20.26 -9.43
C LEU A 154 -38.52 -20.50 -8.43
N LEU A 155 -38.71 -20.17 -7.15
CA LEU A 155 -37.77 -20.46 -6.05
C LEU A 155 -38.42 -21.30 -4.93
N PRO A 156 -39.00 -22.49 -5.24
CA PRO A 156 -39.64 -23.33 -4.23
C PRO A 156 -38.61 -23.93 -3.25
N THR A 157 -38.87 -23.80 -1.95
CA THR A 157 -38.21 -24.61 -0.91
C THR A 157 -38.97 -25.91 -0.71
N PHE A 158 -38.38 -27.03 -1.13
CA PHE A 158 -38.86 -28.37 -0.82
C PHE A 158 -38.32 -28.84 0.54
N THR A 159 -38.89 -29.90 1.10
CA THR A 159 -38.46 -30.49 2.39
C THR A 159 -37.04 -31.07 2.39
N THR A 160 -36.41 -31.17 1.21
CA THR A 160 -35.03 -31.64 1.00
C THR A 160 -34.05 -30.53 0.58
N THR A 161 -34.51 -29.29 0.43
CA THR A 161 -33.71 -28.18 -0.11
C THR A 161 -32.64 -27.72 0.89
N THR A 162 -31.36 -27.82 0.51
CA THR A 162 -30.22 -27.30 1.28
C THR A 162 -29.89 -25.84 0.93
N PRO A 163 -29.05 -25.13 1.72
CA PRO A 163 -28.56 -23.79 1.35
C PRO A 163 -27.77 -23.73 0.04
N HIS A 164 -27.16 -24.86 -0.38
CA HIS A 164 -26.52 -24.97 -1.69
C HIS A 164 -27.56 -25.00 -2.82
N ASP A 165 -28.63 -25.79 -2.66
CA ASP A 165 -29.72 -25.86 -3.64
C ASP A 165 -30.44 -24.50 -3.77
N GLN A 166 -30.59 -23.76 -2.66
CA GLN A 166 -31.08 -22.38 -2.68
C GLN A 166 -30.17 -21.45 -3.49
N ALA A 167 -28.85 -21.59 -3.40
CA ALA A 167 -27.89 -20.82 -4.21
C ALA A 167 -27.98 -21.17 -5.70
N VAL A 168 -28.15 -22.45 -6.04
CA VAL A 168 -28.29 -22.91 -7.43
C VAL A 168 -29.63 -22.46 -8.03
N ALA A 169 -30.73 -22.57 -7.29
CA ALA A 169 -32.05 -22.07 -7.70
C ALA A 169 -32.03 -20.54 -7.89
N ALA A 170 -31.40 -19.81 -6.98
CA ALA A 170 -31.16 -18.37 -7.09
C ALA A 170 -30.43 -17.99 -8.39
N MET A 171 -29.37 -18.72 -8.76
CA MET A 171 -28.64 -18.50 -10.02
C MET A 171 -29.49 -18.84 -11.26
N ALA A 172 -30.26 -19.93 -11.22
CA ALA A 172 -31.15 -20.32 -12.32
C ALA A 172 -32.26 -19.27 -12.55
N PHE A 173 -32.88 -18.77 -11.48
CA PHE A 173 -33.89 -17.71 -11.52
C PHE A 173 -33.34 -16.41 -12.13
N LEU A 174 -32.13 -16.00 -11.74
CA LEU A 174 -31.43 -14.87 -12.38
C LEU A 174 -31.18 -15.10 -13.88
N GLY A 175 -30.90 -16.34 -14.27
CA GLY A 175 -30.79 -16.77 -15.67
C GLY A 175 -32.10 -16.62 -16.45
N VAL A 176 -33.23 -16.99 -15.85
CA VAL A 176 -34.58 -16.83 -16.44
C VAL A 176 -34.96 -15.35 -16.58
N THR A 177 -34.65 -14.51 -15.59
CA THR A 177 -35.02 -13.09 -15.60
C THR A 177 -34.06 -12.20 -16.41
N LYS A 178 -32.92 -12.73 -16.86
CA LYS A 178 -31.85 -12.05 -17.63
C LYS A 178 -32.32 -11.23 -18.85
N PRO A 179 -33.35 -11.61 -19.64
CA PRO A 179 -33.80 -10.80 -20.77
C PRO A 179 -34.41 -9.45 -20.37
N TYR A 180 -34.88 -9.33 -19.12
CA TYR A 180 -35.64 -8.18 -18.62
C TYR A 180 -34.81 -7.27 -17.71
N PHE A 181 -33.73 -7.78 -17.11
CA PHE A 181 -32.86 -7.03 -16.20
C PHE A 181 -31.39 -7.13 -16.58
N GLY A 182 -30.77 -5.98 -16.88
CA GLY A 182 -29.34 -5.87 -17.16
C GLY A 182 -28.49 -5.96 -15.89
N SER A 183 -28.21 -7.17 -15.42
CA SER A 183 -27.43 -7.43 -14.20
C SER A 183 -25.96 -7.00 -14.31
N ARG A 184 -25.68 -5.73 -14.02
CA ARG A 184 -24.32 -5.24 -13.71
C ARG A 184 -24.11 -5.29 -12.20
N VAL A 185 -23.39 -6.29 -11.72
CA VAL A 185 -22.88 -6.30 -10.34
C VAL A 185 -21.79 -5.24 -10.24
N LYS A 186 -22.13 -4.09 -9.67
CA LYS A 186 -21.15 -3.10 -9.23
C LYS A 186 -21.04 -3.23 -7.73
N PHE A 187 -19.96 -3.87 -7.26
CA PHE A 187 -19.62 -3.87 -5.85
C PHE A 187 -19.50 -2.42 -5.36
N GLY A 188 -20.17 -2.12 -4.26
CA GLY A 188 -19.81 -0.98 -3.44
C GLY A 188 -18.43 -1.23 -2.83
N CYS A 189 -17.78 -0.14 -2.42
CA CYS A 189 -16.56 -0.16 -1.63
C CYS A 189 -16.71 1.00 -0.64
N GLY A 190 -16.46 0.79 0.65
CA GLY A 190 -16.64 1.80 1.68
C GLY A 190 -15.95 1.46 3.00
N PHE A 191 -16.31 2.20 4.06
CA PHE A 191 -15.97 1.86 5.44
C PHE A 191 -17.27 1.72 6.25
N PRO A 192 -17.58 0.55 6.84
CA PRO A 192 -18.69 0.40 7.81
C PRO A 192 -18.51 1.31 9.04
N SER A 193 -17.25 1.53 9.43
CA SER A 193 -16.87 2.58 10.38
C SER A 193 -15.41 2.98 10.22
N VAL A 194 -15.08 4.20 10.64
CA VAL A 194 -13.71 4.64 10.92
C VAL A 194 -13.59 4.91 12.41
N THR A 195 -12.57 4.35 13.08
CA THR A 195 -12.25 4.64 14.48
C THR A 195 -10.93 5.41 14.56
N LEU A 196 -10.97 6.62 15.12
CA LEU A 196 -9.76 7.36 15.48
C LEU A 196 -9.42 7.09 16.94
N LEU A 197 -8.24 6.51 17.16
CA LEU A 197 -7.72 6.17 18.47
C LEU A 197 -6.96 7.38 19.08
N GLY A 198 -6.59 7.28 20.35
CA GLY A 198 -6.05 8.41 21.11
C GLY A 198 -7.14 9.39 21.52
N GLU A 199 -6.78 10.66 21.65
CA GLU A 199 -7.67 11.77 22.01
C GLU A 199 -7.56 12.93 21.01
N ARG A 200 -8.59 13.79 20.95
CA ARG A 200 -8.65 14.97 20.08
C ARG A 200 -7.38 15.84 20.13
N SER A 201 -6.76 15.95 21.32
CA SER A 201 -5.50 16.67 21.55
C SER A 201 -4.33 16.11 20.75
N ASP A 202 -4.26 14.80 20.54
CA ASP A 202 -3.16 14.15 19.81
C ASP A 202 -3.24 14.52 18.33
N TRP A 203 -4.45 14.48 17.77
CA TRP A 203 -4.75 14.85 16.39
C TRP A 203 -4.57 16.36 16.16
N ALA A 204 -4.98 17.19 17.13
CA ALA A 204 -4.70 18.63 17.12
C ALA A 204 -3.19 18.92 17.18
N ASN A 205 -2.41 18.17 17.95
CA ASN A 205 -0.97 18.36 18.02
C ASN A 205 -0.23 17.91 16.74
N ILE A 206 -0.79 16.97 15.96
CA ILE A 206 -0.32 16.71 14.59
C ILE A 206 -0.61 17.91 13.67
N LEU A 207 -1.81 18.49 13.75
CA LEU A 207 -2.20 19.69 13.00
C LEU A 207 -1.32 20.90 13.34
N GLU A 208 -0.96 21.10 14.60
CA GLU A 208 0.02 22.12 15.03
C GLU A 208 1.42 21.84 14.45
N ARG A 209 1.90 20.60 14.50
CA ARG A 209 3.25 20.23 14.06
C ARG A 209 3.45 20.39 12.55
N ILE A 210 2.46 20.10 11.72
CA ILE A 210 2.63 20.21 10.27
C ILE A 210 2.86 21.66 9.81
N ALA A 211 2.43 22.67 10.58
CA ALA A 211 2.67 24.08 10.25
C ALA A 211 4.18 24.41 10.11
N TRP A 212 5.06 23.65 10.78
CA TRP A 212 6.51 23.78 10.64
C TRP A 212 7.00 23.45 9.22
N PHE A 213 6.39 22.51 8.50
CA PHE A 213 6.80 22.18 7.12
C PHE A 213 6.58 23.38 6.17
N GLY A 214 5.58 24.22 6.43
CA GLY A 214 5.35 25.48 5.74
C GLY A 214 6.28 26.63 6.14
N THR A 215 7.24 26.40 7.05
CA THR A 215 8.31 27.37 7.38
C THR A 215 9.62 27.10 6.64
N LEU A 216 9.69 26.02 5.86
CA LEU A 216 10.88 25.62 5.10
C LEU A 216 11.10 26.47 3.83
N GLY A 217 10.11 27.28 3.43
CA GLY A 217 10.24 28.23 2.32
C GLY A 217 10.35 27.58 0.94
N HIS A 218 9.67 26.44 0.74
CA HIS A 218 9.76 25.65 -0.49
C HIS A 218 8.36 25.31 -1.02
N GLU A 219 8.06 25.73 -2.25
CA GLU A 219 6.70 25.68 -2.83
C GLU A 219 6.01 24.31 -2.68
N GLU A 220 6.73 23.20 -2.89
CA GLU A 220 6.17 21.85 -2.73
C GLU A 220 5.89 21.45 -1.28
N THR A 221 6.65 21.93 -0.28
CA THR A 221 6.30 21.67 1.14
C THR A 221 5.12 22.51 1.57
N ASP A 222 5.02 23.73 1.06
CA ASP A 222 3.91 24.64 1.38
C ASP A 222 2.61 24.10 0.76
N ALA A 223 2.66 23.71 -0.51
CA ALA A 223 1.55 23.06 -1.22
C ALA A 223 1.13 21.71 -0.60
N TRP A 224 2.07 20.95 -0.06
CA TRP A 224 1.79 19.72 0.71
C TRP A 224 1.11 20.03 2.04
N THR A 225 1.67 20.98 2.80
CA THR A 225 1.21 21.39 4.14
C THR A 225 -0.24 21.88 4.09
N ILE A 226 -0.60 22.71 3.11
CA ILE A 226 -1.98 23.21 2.89
C ILE A 226 -2.99 22.05 2.74
N ARG A 227 -2.57 20.91 2.17
CA ARG A 227 -3.42 19.74 1.98
C ARG A 227 -3.45 18.82 3.19
N LEU A 228 -2.31 18.58 3.85
CA LEU A 228 -2.29 17.89 5.14
C LEU A 228 -3.14 18.62 6.18
N THR A 229 -3.08 19.96 6.21
CA THR A 229 -3.94 20.83 7.05
C THR A 229 -5.40 20.45 6.86
N LYS A 230 -5.89 20.44 5.61
CA LYS A 230 -7.28 20.06 5.31
C LYS A 230 -7.64 18.64 5.73
N VAL A 231 -6.75 17.66 5.54
CA VAL A 231 -7.01 16.28 5.99
C VAL A 231 -7.09 16.21 7.52
N LEU A 232 -6.19 16.89 8.22
CA LEU A 232 -6.09 16.86 9.68
C LEU A 232 -7.18 17.69 10.37
N GLU A 233 -7.64 18.80 9.79
CA GLU A 233 -8.80 19.56 10.26
C GLU A 233 -10.06 18.68 10.30
N TYR A 234 -10.34 17.93 9.23
CA TYR A 234 -11.47 16.99 9.20
C TYR A 234 -11.28 15.79 10.15
N MET A 235 -10.04 15.30 10.35
CA MET A 235 -9.74 14.27 11.36
C MET A 235 -9.95 14.78 12.81
N VAL A 236 -9.58 16.02 13.11
CA VAL A 236 -9.84 16.66 14.42
C VAL A 236 -11.34 16.91 14.62
N ALA A 237 -12.02 17.48 13.62
CA ALA A 237 -13.46 17.72 13.66
C ALA A 237 -14.29 16.43 13.79
N SER A 238 -13.75 15.29 13.37
CA SER A 238 -14.38 13.97 13.58
C SER A 238 -14.51 13.57 15.07
N PHE A 239 -13.82 14.24 16.00
CA PHE A 239 -14.05 14.09 17.45
C PHE A 239 -15.20 14.97 17.96
N ASP A 240 -15.43 16.13 17.33
CA ASP A 240 -16.42 17.12 17.76
C ASP A 240 -17.80 16.85 17.14
N THR A 241 -17.82 16.41 15.87
CA THR A 241 -19.04 16.22 15.07
C THR A 241 -18.99 14.94 14.20
N PRO A 242 -18.75 13.74 14.75
CA PRO A 242 -18.62 12.49 13.98
C PRO A 242 -19.83 12.15 13.08
N ASP A 243 -21.02 12.65 13.42
CA ASP A 243 -22.27 12.27 12.75
C ASP A 243 -22.73 13.17 11.60
N ILE A 244 -22.10 14.34 11.37
CA ILE A 244 -22.54 15.27 10.31
C ILE A 244 -22.18 14.77 8.91
N ALA A 245 -22.96 15.21 7.92
CA ALA A 245 -22.83 14.77 6.53
C ALA A 245 -21.42 15.00 5.97
N ASP A 246 -20.84 16.18 6.19
CA ASP A 246 -19.55 16.59 5.64
C ASP A 246 -18.38 15.72 6.16
N ILE A 247 -18.44 15.30 7.43
CA ILE A 247 -17.47 14.39 8.05
C ILE A 247 -17.63 12.98 7.47
N LYS A 248 -18.86 12.50 7.32
CA LYS A 248 -19.15 11.20 6.69
C LYS A 248 -18.72 11.19 5.22
N GLU A 249 -18.96 12.28 4.47
CA GLU A 249 -18.52 12.40 3.08
C GLU A 249 -16.98 12.47 2.95
N PHE A 250 -16.29 13.18 3.86
CA PHE A 250 -14.83 13.19 3.91
C PHE A 250 -14.26 11.76 4.05
N TRP A 251 -14.76 10.97 5.00
CA TRP A 251 -14.35 9.58 5.15
C TRP A 251 -14.77 8.72 3.95
N ALA A 252 -15.93 8.98 3.34
CA ALA A 252 -16.36 8.37 2.08
C ALA A 252 -15.58 8.84 0.82
N ARG A 253 -14.64 9.78 0.98
CA ARG A 253 -13.75 10.30 -0.08
C ARG A 253 -12.27 10.07 0.25
N ALA A 254 -11.97 9.08 1.08
CA ALA A 254 -10.62 8.61 1.39
C ALA A 254 -9.87 8.12 0.15
N VAL A 255 -10.51 7.23 -0.62
CA VAL A 255 -9.98 6.73 -1.89
C VAL A 255 -11.10 6.53 -2.91
N HIS A 256 -10.85 7.00 -4.14
CA HIS A 256 -11.63 6.69 -5.33
C HIS A 256 -10.67 6.22 -6.42
N GLU A 257 -10.80 4.96 -6.81
CA GLU A 257 -10.01 4.32 -7.87
C GLU A 257 -10.74 4.42 -9.21
N THR A 258 -9.99 4.61 -10.30
CA THR A 258 -10.55 4.53 -11.67
C THR A 258 -9.53 3.97 -12.65
N THR A 259 -9.93 2.96 -13.39
CA THR A 259 -9.11 2.29 -14.41
C THR A 259 -9.50 2.78 -15.81
N SER A 260 -8.51 2.95 -16.67
CA SER A 260 -8.69 3.22 -18.10
C SER A 260 -9.47 2.10 -18.81
N SER A 261 -10.32 2.42 -19.78
CA SER A 261 -11.13 1.43 -20.50
C SER A 261 -10.38 0.58 -21.54
N ILE A 262 -9.10 0.87 -21.82
CA ILE A 262 -8.25 0.07 -22.72
C ILE A 262 -7.40 -0.98 -21.97
N SER A 263 -7.10 -2.10 -22.64
CA SER A 263 -6.17 -3.13 -22.14
C SER A 263 -4.77 -2.55 -21.92
N GLY A 264 -4.09 -2.94 -20.84
CA GLY A 264 -2.83 -2.31 -20.40
C GLY A 264 -2.98 -0.87 -19.90
N GLY A 265 -4.21 -0.38 -19.76
CA GLY A 265 -4.52 0.97 -19.28
C GLY A 265 -4.09 1.25 -17.83
N ILE A 266 -3.95 2.53 -17.50
CA ILE A 266 -3.55 2.94 -16.15
C ILE A 266 -4.70 2.77 -15.13
N VAL A 267 -4.32 2.42 -13.90
CA VAL A 267 -5.17 2.51 -12.70
C VAL A 267 -4.80 3.80 -11.96
N THR A 268 -5.79 4.65 -11.67
CA THR A 268 -5.62 5.94 -11.00
C THR A 268 -6.26 5.97 -9.62
N LEU A 269 -5.65 6.71 -8.70
CA LEU A 269 -6.14 6.97 -7.35
C LEU A 269 -6.41 8.47 -7.15
N SER A 270 -7.45 8.75 -6.39
CA SER A 270 -7.90 10.08 -5.97
C SER A 270 -8.54 9.97 -4.59
N GLY A 271 -8.84 11.09 -3.92
CA GLY A 271 -9.31 11.11 -2.52
C GLY A 271 -8.25 11.66 -1.56
N TRP A 272 -8.58 11.85 -0.28
CA TRP A 272 -7.67 12.57 0.64
C TRP A 272 -6.38 11.79 0.92
N LEU A 273 -6.38 10.48 0.70
CA LEU A 273 -5.20 9.64 0.84
C LEU A 273 -4.02 10.12 -0.03
N THR A 274 -4.27 10.78 -1.16
CA THR A 274 -3.19 11.24 -2.06
C THR A 274 -2.33 12.37 -1.48
N ALA A 275 -2.71 12.98 -0.34
CA ALA A 275 -1.82 13.85 0.43
C ALA A 275 -0.68 13.09 1.14
N PHE A 276 -0.84 11.78 1.40
CA PHE A 276 0.21 10.89 1.93
C PHE A 276 1.02 10.20 0.81
N CYS A 277 0.76 10.56 -0.45
CA CYS A 277 1.41 10.03 -1.66
C CYS A 277 1.90 11.20 -2.55
N TRP A 278 2.61 12.15 -1.95
CA TRP A 278 3.01 13.42 -2.54
C TRP A 278 4.37 13.33 -3.27
N TRP A 279 5.38 12.72 -2.64
CA TRP A 279 6.71 12.47 -3.24
C TRP A 279 7.00 10.98 -3.42
N GLY A 280 7.69 10.66 -4.52
CA GLY A 280 8.23 9.32 -4.80
C GLY A 280 9.43 8.97 -3.92
N ALA A 281 9.91 7.73 -4.03
CA ALA A 281 11.09 7.27 -3.29
C ALA A 281 12.38 8.04 -3.62
N ASP A 282 12.44 8.64 -4.82
CA ASP A 282 13.50 9.52 -5.32
C ASP A 282 13.32 11.01 -4.94
N GLY A 283 12.34 11.28 -4.07
CA GLY A 283 11.92 12.62 -3.64
C GLY A 283 11.37 13.52 -4.72
N LYS A 284 11.20 13.02 -5.96
CA LYS A 284 10.51 13.78 -7.01
C LYS A 284 9.02 13.81 -6.72
N ARG A 285 8.36 14.86 -7.20
CA ARG A 285 6.93 15.03 -7.04
C ARG A 285 6.15 13.97 -7.83
N VAL A 286 5.22 13.27 -7.18
CA VAL A 286 4.35 12.28 -7.84
C VAL A 286 3.46 12.98 -8.88
N GLN A 287 3.40 12.44 -10.11
CA GLN A 287 2.64 13.05 -11.19
C GLN A 287 1.13 13.07 -10.86
N SER A 288 0.60 14.28 -10.69
CA SER A 288 -0.85 14.52 -10.70
C SER A 288 -1.35 14.67 -12.14
N TYR A 289 -2.35 13.88 -12.53
CA TYR A 289 -2.99 14.00 -13.83
C TYR A 289 -3.96 15.18 -13.90
N THR A 290 -3.90 15.90 -15.02
CA THR A 290 -4.95 16.82 -15.46
C THR A 290 -6.16 16.06 -15.99
N ASP A 291 -7.33 16.71 -15.99
CA ASP A 291 -8.57 16.14 -16.56
C ASP A 291 -8.38 15.80 -18.05
N GLU A 292 -7.59 16.59 -18.78
CA GLU A 292 -7.24 16.45 -20.19
C GLU A 292 -6.32 15.24 -20.45
N GLU A 293 -5.43 14.91 -19.51
CA GLU A 293 -4.66 13.67 -19.56
C GLU A 293 -5.52 12.45 -19.25
N LEU A 294 -6.43 12.53 -18.28
CA LEU A 294 -7.33 11.43 -17.94
C LEU A 294 -8.27 11.10 -19.12
N LYS A 295 -8.83 12.14 -19.76
CA LYS A 295 -9.60 12.03 -21.02
C LYS A 295 -8.76 11.37 -22.12
N ARG A 296 -7.54 11.86 -22.38
CA ARG A 296 -6.61 11.27 -23.38
C ARG A 296 -6.15 9.84 -23.07
N LYS A 297 -6.22 9.41 -21.81
CA LYS A 297 -5.88 8.05 -21.36
C LYS A 297 -7.11 7.15 -21.20
N PHE A 298 -8.28 7.56 -21.70
CA PHE A 298 -9.54 6.82 -21.61
C PHE A 298 -9.94 6.43 -20.17
N VAL A 299 -9.55 7.25 -19.19
CA VAL A 299 -9.97 7.13 -17.79
C VAL A 299 -11.29 7.89 -17.63
N ALA A 300 -12.40 7.18 -17.41
CA ALA A 300 -13.74 7.74 -17.33
C ALA A 300 -14.37 7.49 -15.95
N GLY A 301 -15.03 8.50 -15.38
CA GLY A 301 -15.63 8.40 -14.04
C GLY A 301 -14.66 8.62 -12.88
N TYR A 302 -13.49 9.22 -13.14
CA TYR A 302 -12.61 9.74 -12.08
C TYR A 302 -13.33 10.84 -11.27
N ARG A 303 -12.93 11.01 -10.01
CA ARG A 303 -13.48 12.03 -9.11
C ARG A 303 -12.34 12.82 -8.48
N ARG A 304 -12.12 14.06 -8.92
CA ARG A 304 -11.18 14.95 -8.25
C ARG A 304 -11.73 15.30 -6.86
N LEU A 305 -10.88 15.21 -5.83
CA LEU A 305 -11.23 15.71 -4.50
C LEU A 305 -10.83 17.18 -4.39
N THR A 306 -11.72 17.96 -3.79
CA THR A 306 -11.48 19.32 -3.31
C THR A 306 -12.08 19.40 -1.91
N LEU A 307 -11.32 19.87 -0.92
CA LEU A 307 -11.80 20.20 0.43
C LEU A 307 -11.57 21.70 0.65
N ASP A 308 -12.61 22.45 1.00
CA ASP A 308 -12.58 23.90 1.22
C ASP A 308 -11.85 24.70 0.12
N GLY A 309 -12.06 24.32 -1.14
CA GLY A 309 -11.38 24.91 -2.31
C GLY A 309 -9.98 24.36 -2.61
N VAL A 310 -9.36 23.62 -1.68
CA VAL A 310 -8.04 23.00 -1.86
C VAL A 310 -8.18 21.69 -2.68
N GLY A 311 -7.73 21.73 -3.94
CA GLY A 311 -7.76 20.59 -4.85
C GLY A 311 -6.63 19.56 -4.61
N PHE A 312 -7.00 18.28 -4.57
CA PHE A 312 -6.09 17.14 -4.34
C PHE A 312 -5.63 16.49 -5.66
N PRO A 313 -4.44 15.86 -5.68
CA PRO A 313 -3.90 15.24 -6.88
C PRO A 313 -4.59 13.91 -7.22
N ILE A 314 -4.57 13.57 -8.52
CA ILE A 314 -4.97 12.25 -9.03
C ILE A 314 -3.70 11.57 -9.56
N ILE A 315 -3.29 10.46 -8.96
CA ILE A 315 -1.99 9.78 -9.22
C ILE A 315 -2.23 8.39 -9.83
N ARG A 316 -1.21 7.66 -10.31
CA ARG A 316 -1.40 6.22 -10.61
C ARG A 316 -1.31 5.38 -9.32
N ARG A 317 -2.06 4.28 -9.24
CA ARG A 317 -1.98 3.33 -8.09
C ARG A 317 -0.56 2.82 -7.84
N ARG A 318 0.20 2.58 -8.91
CA ARG A 318 1.62 2.15 -8.84
C ARG A 318 2.61 3.21 -8.37
N GLU A 319 2.17 4.46 -8.25
CA GLU A 319 2.99 5.61 -7.84
C GLU A 319 2.71 6.00 -6.37
N VAL A 320 2.03 5.12 -5.61
CA VAL A 320 2.04 5.13 -4.14
C VAL A 320 3.47 4.86 -3.67
N PRO A 321 4.11 5.80 -2.95
CA PRO A 321 5.51 5.69 -2.53
C PRO A 321 5.68 4.71 -1.35
N PRO A 322 6.89 4.21 -1.08
CA PRO A 322 7.16 3.35 0.08
C PRO A 322 6.74 4.00 1.41
N GLY A 323 6.26 3.18 2.35
CA GLY A 323 5.89 3.55 3.71
C GLY A 323 7.03 3.36 4.73
N VAL A 324 8.21 2.93 4.27
CA VAL A 324 9.41 2.73 5.09
C VAL A 324 10.57 3.61 4.65
N VAL A 325 11.40 3.99 5.61
CA VAL A 325 12.67 4.69 5.45
C VAL A 325 13.81 3.77 5.88
N THR A 326 15.02 4.00 5.36
CA THR A 326 16.21 3.22 5.72
C THR A 326 17.38 4.10 6.14
N VAL A 327 18.19 3.61 7.08
CA VAL A 327 19.34 4.33 7.64
C VAL A 327 20.53 3.38 7.70
N PRO A 328 21.61 3.61 6.92
CA PRO A 328 22.82 2.81 7.00
C PRO A 328 23.57 3.12 8.31
N VAL A 329 23.99 2.08 9.01
CA VAL A 329 24.70 2.17 10.29
C VAL A 329 25.95 1.30 10.31
N THR A 330 26.87 1.65 11.20
CA THR A 330 28.05 0.84 11.51
C THR A 330 27.98 0.47 12.97
N LEU A 331 27.92 -0.82 13.25
CA LEU A 331 27.97 -1.35 14.61
C LEU A 331 29.44 -1.65 14.91
N ASP A 332 29.91 -1.18 16.06
CA ASP A 332 31.22 -1.51 16.60
C ASP A 332 31.04 -2.09 18.00
N ASN A 333 31.50 -3.32 18.17
CA ASN A 333 31.54 -4.06 19.43
C ASN A 333 32.91 -4.73 19.65
N GLY A 334 33.95 -4.22 18.99
CA GLY A 334 35.23 -4.91 18.76
C GLY A 334 35.37 -5.45 17.34
N GLU A 335 34.26 -5.74 16.64
CA GLU A 335 34.23 -6.01 15.20
C GLU A 335 33.31 -5.01 14.46
N ILE A 336 33.80 -4.47 13.34
CA ILE A 336 33.07 -3.46 12.55
C ILE A 336 32.06 -4.16 11.62
N THR A 337 30.79 -4.18 12.03
CA THR A 337 29.69 -4.73 11.24
C THR A 337 28.94 -3.61 10.52
N LYS A 338 28.76 -3.74 9.19
CA LYS A 338 27.86 -2.87 8.43
C LYS A 338 26.44 -3.42 8.49
N ALA A 339 25.48 -2.54 8.75
CA ALA A 339 24.08 -2.90 8.89
C ALA A 339 23.17 -1.75 8.42
N VAL A 340 21.89 -2.04 8.23
CA VAL A 340 20.87 -1.05 7.84
C VAL A 340 19.67 -1.17 8.77
N PHE A 341 19.23 -0.06 9.34
CA PHE A 341 17.90 0.03 9.94
C PHE A 341 16.86 0.24 8.83
N VAL A 342 15.75 -0.48 8.91
CA VAL A 342 14.56 -0.32 8.05
C VAL A 342 13.38 -0.09 8.97
N ALA A 343 12.70 1.06 8.89
CA ALA A 343 11.62 1.43 9.81
C ALA A 343 10.48 2.16 9.10
N GLY A 344 9.25 2.06 9.62
CA GLY A 344 8.07 2.73 9.02
C GLY A 344 6.79 1.91 9.13
N SER A 345 5.88 2.12 8.17
CA SER A 345 4.58 1.44 8.08
C SER A 345 4.58 0.36 7.01
N MET A 346 4.24 -0.88 7.41
CA MET A 346 4.71 -2.12 6.78
C MET A 346 3.57 -3.03 6.31
N GLY A 347 2.33 -2.70 6.66
CA GLY A 347 1.15 -3.44 6.26
C GLY A 347 -0.10 -3.04 7.04
N MET A 348 -1.15 -3.82 6.82
CA MET A 348 -2.44 -3.76 7.49
C MET A 348 -2.51 -4.87 8.55
N ARG A 349 -2.57 -4.52 9.83
CA ARG A 349 -2.94 -5.46 10.90
C ARG A 349 -4.44 -5.75 10.80
N VAL A 350 -4.78 -7.02 10.70
CA VAL A 350 -6.15 -7.53 10.66
C VAL A 350 -6.58 -7.85 12.09
N ILE A 351 -7.76 -7.39 12.49
CA ILE A 351 -8.29 -7.50 13.85
C ILE A 351 -9.76 -7.94 13.77
N ASP A 352 -9.99 -9.24 13.84
CA ASP A 352 -11.33 -9.82 13.81
C ASP A 352 -11.95 -9.89 15.22
N ARG A 353 -13.20 -9.42 15.34
CA ARG A 353 -14.01 -9.52 16.58
C ARG A 353 -15.48 -9.68 16.23
N GLU A 354 -16.13 -10.70 16.80
CA GLU A 354 -17.60 -10.86 16.76
C GLU A 354 -18.23 -10.80 15.34
N GLY A 355 -17.47 -11.23 14.33
CA GLY A 355 -17.89 -11.19 12.92
C GLY A 355 -17.59 -9.88 12.17
N GLN A 356 -16.97 -8.89 12.82
CA GLN A 356 -16.45 -7.68 12.20
C GLN A 356 -14.92 -7.78 12.01
N THR A 357 -14.45 -7.49 10.80
CA THR A 357 -13.02 -7.39 10.49
C THR A 357 -12.59 -5.93 10.50
N ALA A 358 -11.64 -5.58 11.38
CA ALA A 358 -11.05 -4.25 11.44
C ALA A 358 -9.61 -4.22 10.89
N ALA A 359 -9.32 -3.17 10.14
CA ALA A 359 -8.05 -2.91 9.47
C ALA A 359 -7.33 -1.74 10.15
N GLN A 360 -6.12 -1.97 10.68
CA GLN A 360 -5.31 -0.93 11.33
C GLN A 360 -3.88 -0.92 10.75
N PRO A 361 -3.24 0.23 10.48
CA PRO A 361 -1.86 0.24 10.03
C PRO A 361 -0.92 -0.45 11.04
N ALA A 362 0.10 -1.13 10.52
CA ALA A 362 1.12 -1.79 11.29
C ALA A 362 2.49 -1.15 11.04
N SER A 363 3.09 -0.59 12.09
CA SER A 363 4.46 -0.07 12.08
C SER A 363 5.43 -1.01 12.79
N GLY A 364 6.71 -0.87 12.47
CA GLY A 364 7.79 -1.63 13.09
C GLY A 364 9.18 -1.20 12.62
N TRP A 365 10.19 -2.03 12.90
CA TRP A 365 11.55 -1.86 12.43
C TRP A 365 12.32 -3.19 12.30
N TRP A 366 13.34 -3.19 11.45
CA TRP A 366 14.38 -4.22 11.35
C TRP A 366 15.77 -3.58 11.44
N LEU A 367 16.75 -4.37 11.86
CA LEU A 367 18.18 -4.12 11.72
C LEU A 367 18.77 -5.30 10.93
N LEU A 368 19.29 -5.03 9.75
CA LEU A 368 19.72 -6.01 8.75
C LEU A 368 21.23 -6.00 8.58
N ILE A 369 21.88 -7.16 8.40
CA ILE A 369 23.32 -7.23 8.10
C ILE A 369 23.57 -6.99 6.60
N ASP A 370 24.41 -6.01 6.29
CA ASP A 370 24.85 -5.72 4.91
C ASP A 370 25.74 -6.87 4.41
N SER A 371 25.29 -7.57 3.37
CA SER A 371 25.97 -8.75 2.85
C SER A 371 27.07 -8.45 1.81
N SER A 372 27.21 -7.19 1.41
CA SER A 372 28.03 -6.74 0.27
C SER A 372 29.49 -7.21 0.32
N LYS A 373 30.07 -7.35 1.51
CA LYS A 373 31.45 -7.85 1.71
C LYS A 373 31.55 -9.38 1.76
N SER A 374 30.56 -10.08 2.31
CA SER A 374 30.72 -11.51 2.65
C SER A 374 30.79 -12.42 1.42
N ARG A 375 30.17 -12.02 0.29
CA ARG A 375 30.25 -12.78 -0.98
C ARG A 375 31.65 -12.75 -1.61
N ARG A 376 32.45 -11.69 -1.40
CA ARG A 376 33.84 -11.62 -1.88
C ARG A 376 34.76 -12.61 -1.16
N THR A 377 34.56 -12.82 0.15
CA THR A 377 35.37 -13.78 0.92
C THR A 377 35.13 -15.22 0.45
N LEU A 378 33.88 -15.61 0.19
CA LEU A 378 33.55 -16.93 -0.34
C LEU A 378 34.11 -17.13 -1.76
N PHE A 379 34.07 -16.12 -2.62
CA PHE A 379 34.73 -16.19 -3.93
C PHE A 379 36.26 -16.33 -3.85
N ASN A 380 36.91 -15.75 -2.84
CA ASN A 380 38.36 -15.96 -2.61
C ASN A 380 38.67 -17.34 -2.01
N ILE A 381 37.78 -17.94 -1.22
CA ILE A 381 37.98 -19.28 -0.62
C ILE A 381 37.75 -20.40 -1.64
N TYR A 382 36.77 -20.25 -2.54
CA TYR A 382 36.51 -21.19 -3.64
C TYR A 382 37.20 -20.81 -4.97
N GLY A 383 37.97 -19.72 -4.98
CA GLY A 383 38.61 -19.13 -6.16
C GLY A 383 39.82 -19.87 -6.73
N VAL A 384 40.11 -21.10 -6.28
CA VAL A 384 41.19 -21.94 -6.82
C VAL A 384 40.72 -22.69 -8.08
N GLY A 385 40.34 -21.91 -9.10
CA GLY A 385 39.80 -22.43 -10.38
C GLY A 385 40.28 -21.70 -11.63
N GLU A 386 40.45 -20.37 -11.59
CA GLU A 386 40.67 -19.56 -12.80
C GLU A 386 42.14 -19.38 -13.23
N GLN A 387 43.09 -20.14 -12.66
CA GLN A 387 44.46 -20.19 -13.19
C GLN A 387 44.70 -21.26 -14.28
N PHE A 388 43.73 -22.12 -14.58
CA PHE A 388 43.88 -23.18 -15.59
C PHE A 388 43.31 -22.89 -16.99
N MET A 389 42.55 -21.80 -17.18
CA MET A 389 42.04 -21.45 -18.53
C MET A 389 42.94 -20.50 -19.32
N SER A 390 43.78 -19.68 -18.66
CA SER A 390 44.71 -18.77 -19.37
C SER A 390 45.85 -19.51 -20.09
N SER A 391 46.23 -20.70 -19.61
CA SER A 391 47.33 -21.50 -20.15
C SER A 391 46.93 -22.39 -21.35
N ALA A 392 45.65 -22.79 -21.47
CA ALA A 392 45.17 -23.64 -22.57
C ALA A 392 45.22 -22.94 -23.94
N THR A 393 44.80 -21.66 -23.99
CA THR A 393 44.72 -20.88 -25.24
C THR A 393 46.09 -20.48 -25.78
N ALA A 394 47.08 -20.28 -24.90
CA ALA A 394 48.47 -20.01 -25.30
C ALA A 394 49.12 -21.22 -26.00
N ILE A 395 48.87 -22.44 -25.49
CA ILE A 395 49.44 -23.68 -26.03
C ILE A 395 48.86 -24.00 -27.41
N THR A 396 47.56 -23.79 -27.63
CA THR A 396 46.93 -24.00 -28.95
C THR A 396 47.45 -23.05 -30.03
N SER A 397 47.73 -21.79 -29.69
CA SER A 397 48.34 -20.84 -30.63
C SER A 397 49.75 -21.26 -31.03
N ALA A 398 50.59 -21.64 -30.07
CA ALA A 398 51.98 -22.02 -30.32
C ALA A 398 52.14 -23.27 -31.21
N LEU A 399 51.28 -24.29 -31.05
CA LEU A 399 51.33 -25.51 -31.87
C LEU A 399 50.96 -25.26 -33.35
N ILE A 400 50.00 -24.37 -33.63
CA ILE A 400 49.59 -24.07 -35.01
C ILE A 400 50.72 -23.36 -35.78
N THR A 401 51.46 -22.45 -35.14
CA THR A 401 52.61 -21.76 -35.75
C THR A 401 53.79 -22.70 -36.02
N LEU A 402 53.95 -23.78 -35.25
CA LEU A 402 55.06 -24.72 -35.41
C LEU A 402 54.85 -25.70 -36.58
N VAL A 403 53.60 -26.12 -36.84
CA VAL A 403 53.27 -27.03 -37.96
C VAL A 403 53.41 -26.34 -39.32
N LEU A 404 53.02 -25.08 -39.44
CA LEU A 404 53.08 -24.29 -40.68
C LEU A 404 54.50 -23.79 -41.05
N ARG A 405 55.56 -24.36 -40.46
CA ARG A 405 56.97 -24.11 -40.81
C ARG A 405 57.75 -25.37 -41.19
N LYS A 406 57.07 -26.49 -41.45
CA LYS A 406 57.67 -27.76 -41.88
C LYS A 406 56.90 -28.48 -43.01
N MET A 407 56.16 -27.71 -43.81
CA MET A 407 55.66 -28.09 -45.15
C MET A 407 56.16 -27.06 -46.16
#